data_AF-A0A4Q2TA20-F1
#
_entry.id   AF-A0A4Q2TA20-F1
#
_cell.length_a   1.000
_cell.length_b   1.000
_cell.length_c   1.000
_cell.angle_alpha   90.00
_cell.angle_beta   90.00
_cell.angle_gamma   90.00
#
_symmetry.space_group_name_H-M   'P 1'
#
loop_
_entity.id
_entity.type
_entity.pdbx_description
1 polymer ?
#
loop_
_entity_poly.entity_id
_entity_poly.type
_entity_poly.pdbx_seq_one_letter_code
_entity_poly.pdbx_strand_id
1 'polypeptide(L)'
;MGLLLAAIATEVAATAALPRTQGFKDPLWSALVVLGYAASIWLLALVVRHMPVSTAYAIWAGLGTAAVAVIGAVWLGESLNPLKVAALGMIITGVVVLNLQGAH
;
A
#
# COMPACT_ATOMS: atom_id res chain seq x y z
N MET A 1 -16.24 1.43 0.86
CA MET A 1 -15.21 1.41 -0.21
C MET A 1 -14.47 2.72 -0.38
N GLY A 2 -15.12 3.90 -0.35
CA GLY A 2 -14.42 5.19 -0.46
C GLY A 2 -13.30 5.40 0.57
N LEU A 3 -13.53 5.02 1.85
CA LEU A 3 -12.52 5.10 2.92
C LEU A 3 -11.30 4.18 2.68
N LEU A 4 -11.50 2.99 2.07
CA LEU A 4 -10.43 2.07 1.72
C LEU A 4 -9.54 2.67 0.62
N LEU A 5 -10.17 3.19 -0.43
CA LEU A 5 -9.44 3.83 -1.54
C LEU A 5 -8.65 5.05 -1.05
N ALA A 6 -9.21 5.84 -0.13
CA ALA A 6 -8.52 6.96 0.48
C ALA A 6 -7.33 6.52 1.34
N ALA A 7 -7.46 5.43 2.12
CA ALA A 7 -6.37 4.87 2.92
C ALA A 7 -5.19 4.48 2.01
N ILE A 8 -5.51 3.73 0.95
CA ILE A 8 -4.52 3.22 0.01
C ILE A 8 -3.86 4.37 -0.76
N ALA A 9 -4.63 5.35 -1.24
CA ALA A 9 -4.07 6.52 -1.91
C ALA A 9 -3.10 7.31 -1.00
N THR A 10 -3.45 7.46 0.27
CA THR A 10 -2.62 8.18 1.25
C THR A 10 -1.33 7.41 1.56
N GLU A 11 -1.42 6.10 1.74
CA GLU A 11 -0.25 5.23 1.93
C GLU A 11 0.68 5.28 0.73
N VAL A 12 0.13 5.09 -0.46
CA VAL A 12 0.87 5.05 -1.71
C VAL A 12 1.57 6.39 -1.96
N ALA A 13 0.92 7.51 -1.64
CA ALA A 13 1.54 8.84 -1.68
C ALA A 13 2.68 8.97 -0.64
N ALA A 14 2.51 8.45 0.57
CA ALA A 14 3.55 8.44 1.59
C ALA A 14 4.75 7.58 1.18
N THR A 15 4.51 6.38 0.62
CA THR A 15 5.57 5.50 0.11
C THR A 15 6.29 6.11 -1.09
N ALA A 16 5.59 6.81 -1.98
CA ALA A 16 6.20 7.56 -3.08
C ALA A 16 7.11 8.70 -2.61
N ALA A 17 6.82 9.27 -1.43
CA ALA A 17 7.63 10.31 -0.80
C ALA A 17 8.82 9.75 0.00
N LEU A 18 8.83 8.45 0.32
CA LEU A 18 9.90 7.79 1.10
C LEU A 18 11.31 8.04 0.55
N PRO A 19 11.58 7.92 -0.76
CA PRO A 19 12.92 8.16 -1.31
C PRO A 19 13.36 9.62 -1.15
N ARG A 20 12.42 10.57 -1.09
CA ARG A 20 12.71 11.99 -0.91
C ARG A 20 13.12 12.34 0.52
N THR A 21 12.86 11.47 1.50
CA THR A 21 13.31 11.68 2.88
C THR A 21 14.83 11.56 3.05
N GLN A 22 15.55 11.07 2.03
CA GLN A 22 16.99 10.78 2.06
C GLN A 22 17.41 9.93 3.27
N GLY A 23 16.58 8.93 3.63
CA GLY A 23 16.80 8.08 4.81
C GLY A 23 16.52 8.83 6.11
N PHE A 24 15.43 9.57 6.16
CA PHE A 24 15.00 10.38 7.31
C PHE A 24 15.91 11.57 7.67
N LYS A 25 16.77 12.01 6.74
CA LYS A 25 17.60 13.20 6.94
C LYS A 25 16.84 14.51 6.73
N ASP A 26 15.78 14.48 5.94
CA ASP A 26 14.94 15.66 5.70
C ASP A 26 13.69 15.61 6.61
N PRO A 27 13.63 16.46 7.66
CA PRO A 27 12.58 16.39 8.67
C PRO A 27 11.18 16.73 8.12
N LEU A 28 11.10 17.56 7.08
CA LEU A 28 9.82 17.96 6.49
C LEU A 28 9.16 16.77 5.76
N TRP A 29 9.92 16.12 4.88
CA TRP A 29 9.46 14.94 4.14
C TRP A 29 9.25 13.73 5.05
N SER A 30 10.09 13.57 6.08
CA SER A 30 9.94 12.51 7.08
C SER A 30 8.64 12.66 7.87
N ALA A 31 8.29 13.87 8.31
CA ALA A 31 7.04 14.12 8.99
C ALA A 31 5.83 13.85 8.10
N LEU A 32 5.87 14.25 6.82
CA LEU A 32 4.82 13.95 5.84
C LEU A 32 4.61 12.46 5.63
N VAL A 33 5.69 11.69 5.50
CA VAL A 33 5.63 10.22 5.36
C VAL A 33 4.98 9.59 6.59
N VAL A 34 5.44 9.97 7.79
CA VAL A 34 4.92 9.42 9.05
C VAL A 34 3.44 9.76 9.23
N LEU A 35 3.05 11.01 8.96
CA LEU A 35 1.65 11.44 9.01
C LEU A 35 0.79 10.73 7.96
N GLY A 36 1.31 10.51 6.75
CA GLY A 36 0.61 9.78 5.69
C GLY A 36 0.36 8.32 6.07
N TYR A 37 1.36 7.63 6.62
CA TYR A 37 1.20 6.27 7.15
C TYR A 37 0.22 6.24 8.33
N ALA A 38 0.30 7.19 9.26
CA ALA A 38 -0.61 7.28 10.40
C ALA A 38 -2.07 7.49 9.94
N ALA A 39 -2.29 8.36 8.96
CA ALA A 39 -3.60 8.60 8.37
C ALA A 39 -4.15 7.36 7.63
N SER A 40 -3.30 6.65 6.88
CA SER A 40 -3.69 5.40 6.22
C SER A 40 -4.13 4.33 7.21
N ILE A 41 -3.33 4.10 8.27
CA ILE A 41 -3.66 3.13 9.33
C ILE A 41 -4.94 3.54 10.06
N TRP A 42 -5.16 4.83 10.30
CA TRP A 42 -6.40 5.31 10.91
C TRP A 42 -7.61 5.00 10.02
N LEU A 43 -7.52 5.30 8.72
CA LEU A 43 -8.59 5.00 7.76
C LEU A 43 -8.85 3.49 7.67
N LEU A 44 -7.81 2.67 7.71
CA LEU A 44 -7.93 1.21 7.78
C LEU A 44 -8.65 0.77 9.05
N ALA A 45 -8.31 1.34 10.22
CA ALA A 45 -8.99 1.04 11.48
C ALA A 45 -10.49 1.39 11.41
N LEU A 46 -10.85 2.46 10.69
CA LEU A 46 -12.24 2.86 10.47
C LEU A 46 -12.98 1.91 9.52
N VAL A 47 -12.29 1.40 8.51
CA VAL A 47 -12.77 0.40 7.55
C VAL A 47 -13.06 -0.93 8.25
N VAL A 48 -12.15 -1.37 9.12
CA VAL A 48 -12.26 -2.63 9.86
C VAL A 48 -13.46 -2.64 10.82
N ARG A 49 -14.00 -1.47 11.20
CA ARG A 49 -15.27 -1.40 11.94
C ARG A 49 -16.51 -1.79 11.13
N HIS A 50 -16.41 -1.77 9.80
CA HIS A 50 -17.55 -1.97 8.89
C HIS A 50 -17.45 -3.27 8.08
N MET A 51 -16.30 -3.94 8.09
CA MET A 51 -16.04 -5.17 7.34
C MET A 51 -14.98 -6.03 8.05
N PRO A 52 -14.96 -7.36 7.81
CA PRO A 52 -14.04 -8.25 8.48
C PRO A 52 -12.58 -7.81 8.33
N VAL A 53 -11.82 -7.89 9.43
CA VAL A 53 -10.39 -7.55 9.48
C VAL A 53 -9.63 -8.24 8.34
N SER A 54 -9.87 -9.54 8.13
CA SER A 54 -9.23 -10.31 7.05
C SER A 54 -9.45 -9.70 5.67
N THR A 55 -10.69 -9.33 5.35
CA THR A 55 -11.04 -8.78 4.04
C THR A 55 -10.44 -7.39 3.85
N ALA A 56 -10.55 -6.53 4.87
CA ALA A 56 -10.01 -5.17 4.85
C ALA A 56 -8.48 -5.19 4.69
N TYR A 57 -7.79 -6.02 5.47
CA TYR A 57 -6.33 -6.14 5.42
C TYR A 57 -5.86 -6.75 4.10
N ALA A 58 -6.57 -7.73 3.54
CA ALA A 58 -6.26 -8.28 2.23
C ALA A 58 -6.33 -7.19 1.15
N ILE A 59 -7.42 -6.43 1.07
CA ILE A 59 -7.56 -5.34 0.07
C ILE A 59 -6.46 -4.30 0.26
N TRP A 60 -6.24 -3.85 1.50
CA TRP A 60 -5.25 -2.85 1.83
C TRP A 60 -3.84 -3.29 1.44
N ALA A 61 -3.41 -4.49 1.85
CA ALA A 61 -2.09 -5.02 1.53
C ALA A 61 -1.91 -5.28 0.02
N GLY A 62 -2.92 -5.82 -0.68
CA GLY A 62 -2.83 -6.11 -2.11
C GLY A 62 -2.78 -4.86 -2.97
N LEU A 63 -3.74 -3.96 -2.78
CA LEU A 63 -3.83 -2.75 -3.57
C LEU A 63 -2.67 -1.80 -3.25
N GLY A 64 -2.27 -1.70 -1.97
CA GLY A 64 -1.08 -0.98 -1.53
C GLY A 64 0.19 -1.51 -2.19
N THR A 65 0.43 -2.83 -2.13
CA THR A 65 1.60 -3.45 -2.78
C THR A 65 1.62 -3.23 -4.29
N ALA A 66 0.48 -3.43 -4.97
CA ALA A 66 0.38 -3.23 -6.41
C ALA A 66 0.68 -1.77 -6.80
N ALA A 67 0.09 -0.81 -6.09
CA ALA A 67 0.30 0.61 -6.35
C ALA A 67 1.74 1.05 -6.04
N VAL A 68 2.32 0.61 -4.92
CA VAL A 68 3.71 0.87 -4.56
C VAL A 68 4.67 0.29 -5.61
N ALA A 69 4.40 -0.90 -6.13
CA ALA A 69 5.22 -1.49 -7.19
C ALA A 69 5.16 -0.71 -8.51
N VAL A 70 3.97 -0.25 -8.91
CA VAL A 70 3.80 0.61 -10.09
C VAL A 70 4.53 1.94 -9.89
N ILE A 71 4.42 2.55 -8.71
CA ILE A 71 5.14 3.79 -8.39
C ILE A 71 6.66 3.56 -8.32
N GLY A 72 7.12 2.43 -7.77
CA GLY A 72 8.53 2.03 -7.77
C GLY A 72 9.10 1.94 -9.18
N ALA A 73 8.35 1.31 -10.08
CA ALA A 73 8.73 1.19 -11.48
C ALA A 73 8.76 2.53 -12.22
N VAL A 74 7.72 3.34 -12.07
CA VAL A 74 7.53 4.58 -12.84
C VAL A 74 8.33 5.75 -12.26
N TRP A 75 8.38 5.88 -10.94
CA TRP A 75 8.92 7.05 -10.23
C TRP A 75 10.33 6.82 -9.67
N LEU A 76 10.62 5.65 -9.13
CA LEU A 76 11.97 5.33 -8.63
C LEU A 76 12.89 4.80 -9.75
N GLY A 77 12.35 4.51 -10.94
CA GLY A 77 13.09 3.91 -12.03
C GLY A 77 13.65 2.54 -11.67
N GLU A 78 13.03 1.83 -10.71
CA GLU A 78 13.44 0.46 -10.41
C GLU A 78 13.28 -0.41 -11.65
N SER A 79 14.36 -1.07 -12.06
CA SER A 79 14.31 -2.05 -13.14
C SER A 79 13.30 -3.14 -12.80
N LEU A 80 12.16 -3.13 -13.50
CA LEU A 80 11.19 -4.21 -13.51
C LEU A 80 11.77 -5.42 -14.23
N ASN A 81 12.66 -6.13 -13.53
CA ASN A 81 13.17 -7.42 -13.99
C ASN A 81 11.97 -8.38 -14.12
N PRO A 82 11.87 -9.23 -15.16
CA PRO A 82 10.75 -10.17 -15.30
C PRO A 82 10.51 -11.03 -14.05
N LEU A 83 11.57 -11.32 -13.29
CA LEU A 83 11.47 -12.03 -12.01
C LEU A 83 10.75 -11.22 -10.91
N LYS A 84 10.99 -9.90 -10.84
CA LYS A 84 10.27 -8.98 -9.91
C LYS A 84 8.78 -8.94 -10.27
N VAL A 85 8.46 -8.88 -11.57
CA VAL A 85 7.07 -8.86 -12.05
C VAL A 85 6.36 -10.18 -11.72
N ALA A 86 7.03 -11.32 -11.92
CA ALA A 86 6.50 -12.64 -11.54
C ALA A 86 6.26 -12.75 -10.02
N ALA A 87 7.20 -12.27 -9.19
CA ALA A 87 7.04 -12.24 -7.74
C ALA A 87 5.87 -11.35 -7.30
N LEU A 88 5.73 -10.17 -7.91
CA LEU A 88 4.58 -9.28 -7.70
C LEU A 88 3.26 -9.95 -8.08
N GLY A 89 3.24 -10.66 -9.22
CA GLY A 89 2.09 -11.45 -9.64
C GLY A 89 1.69 -12.51 -8.61
N MET A 90 2.66 -13.22 -8.01
CA MET A 90 2.40 -14.17 -6.93
C MET A 90 1.82 -13.51 -5.68
N ILE A 91 2.35 -12.35 -5.26
CA ILE A 91 1.82 -11.61 -4.10
C ILE A 91 0.38 -11.19 -4.36
N ILE A 92 0.10 -10.59 -5.53
CA ILE A 92 -1.25 -10.16 -5.91
C ILE A 92 -2.19 -11.36 -5.95
N THR A 93 -1.77 -12.47 -6.56
CA THR A 93 -2.57 -13.71 -6.62
C THR A 93 -2.88 -14.24 -5.22
N GLY A 94 -1.89 -14.29 -4.33
CA GLY A 94 -2.09 -14.70 -2.93
C GLY A 94 -3.11 -13.82 -2.20
N VAL A 95 -3.05 -12.50 -2.41
CA VAL A 95 -4.02 -11.57 -1.84
C VAL A 95 -5.42 -11.76 -2.41
N VAL A 96 -5.55 -11.97 -3.73
CA VAL A 96 -6.84 -12.24 -4.36
C VAL A 96 -7.45 -13.53 -3.81
N VAL A 97 -6.68 -14.61 -3.69
CA VAL A 97 -7.15 -15.87 -3.11
C VAL A 97 -7.59 -15.70 -1.66
N LEU A 98 -6.82 -14.99 -0.83
CA LEU A 98 -7.21 -14.67 0.55
C LEU A 98 -8.48 -13.83 0.62
N ASN A 99 -8.64 -12.87 -0.29
CA ASN A 99 -9.84 -12.03 -0.36
C ASN A 99 -11.09 -12.86 -0.74
N LEU A 100 -10.94 -13.80 -1.67
CA LEU A 100 -12.02 -14.70 -2.08
C LEU A 100 -12.39 -15.71 -0.98
N GLN A 101 -11.42 -16.21 -0.20
CA GLN A 101 -11.70 -17.12 0.93
C GLN A 101 -12.31 -16.41 2.15
N GLY A 102 -11.87 -15.18 2.44
CA GLY A 102 -12.40 -14.39 3.55
C GLY A 102 -13.81 -13.81 3.32
N ALA A 103 -14.44 -14.11 2.17
CA ALA A 103 -15.79 -13.70 1.82
C ALA A 103 -16.86 -14.76 2.17
N HIS A 104 -16.50 -15.82 2.90
CA HIS A 104 -17.42 -16.83 3.43
C HIS A 104 -17.64 -16.71 4.94
#